data_AF-A0AAW1AWF6-F1
#
_entry.id   AF-A0AAW1AWF6-F1
#
_cell.length_a   1.000
_cell.length_b   1.000
_cell.length_c   1.000
_cell.angle_alpha   90.00
_cell.angle_beta   90.00
_cell.angle_gamma   90.00
#
_symmetry.space_group_name_H-M   'P 1'
#
loop_
_entity.id
_entity.type
_entity.pdbx_description
1 polymer ?
#
loop_
_entity_poly.entity_id
_entity_poly.type
_entity_poly.pdbx_seq_one_letter_code
_entity_poly.pdbx_strand_id
1 'polypeptide(L)'
;MWWRWKRARGRRWCRSTTEIRKEKSRDAARCRRSKETEVFYQLAHTLPFARGVSAHLDKASIMRLTISYLRMHKLLNSGEWRDQVKAEEQVDSYYLKALDGFLMVLTEEGDMIYLSENVNKHLGLSQLELIGHSVFDFIHPCDQEELQDEG
;
A
#
# COMPACT_ATOMS: atom_id res chain seq x y z
N MET A 1 15.51 76.98 1.97
CA MET A 1 14.26 76.19 1.83
C MET A 1 14.24 75.42 0.50
N TRP A 2 14.94 74.29 0.37
CA TRP A 2 14.76 73.36 -0.77
C TRP A 2 14.86 71.87 -0.32
N TRP A 3 14.66 71.62 0.98
CA TRP A 3 14.54 70.29 1.57
C TRP A 3 13.08 69.91 1.74
N ARG A 4 12.34 69.72 0.65
CA ARG A 4 11.04 69.04 0.72
C ARG A 4 10.61 68.62 -0.66
N TRP A 5 10.22 67.35 -0.78
CA TRP A 5 9.60 66.70 -1.94
C TRP A 5 10.51 66.04 -2.98
N LYS A 6 11.24 65.01 -2.56
CA LYS A 6 11.17 63.73 -3.29
C LYS A 6 10.58 62.68 -2.36
N ARG A 7 9.25 62.79 -2.19
CA ARG A 7 8.42 61.78 -1.54
C ARG A 7 8.65 60.45 -2.23
N ALA A 8 8.97 59.45 -1.42
CA ALA A 8 9.10 58.06 -1.80
C ALA A 8 7.96 57.61 -2.72
N ARG A 9 8.27 57.37 -4.00
CA ARG A 9 7.42 56.52 -4.83
C ARG A 9 7.68 55.10 -4.35
N GLY A 10 6.77 54.63 -3.48
CA GLY A 10 6.78 53.27 -2.96
C GLY A 10 6.99 52.28 -4.10
N ARG A 11 7.97 51.40 -3.94
CA ARG A 11 8.08 50.19 -4.74
C ARG A 11 6.85 49.34 -4.40
N ARG A 12 5.74 49.60 -5.09
CA ARG A 12 4.62 48.68 -5.11
C ARG A 12 5.17 47.45 -5.83
N TRP A 13 5.49 46.42 -5.06
CA TRP A 13 6.00 45.16 -5.57
C TRP A 13 4.84 44.50 -6.35
N CYS A 14 4.58 44.97 -7.56
CA CYS A 14 3.70 44.27 -8.48
C CYS A 14 4.39 42.93 -8.77
N ARG A 15 3.86 41.85 -8.18
CA ARG A 15 4.25 40.49 -8.54
C ARG A 15 4.29 40.41 -10.07
N SER A 16 5.43 39.98 -10.62
CA SER A 16 5.54 39.83 -12.08
C SER A 16 4.52 38.81 -12.56
N THR A 17 4.06 38.94 -13.80
CA THR A 17 3.15 37.98 -14.44
C THR A 17 3.72 36.55 -14.44
N THR A 18 5.05 36.41 -14.42
CA THR A 18 5.76 35.15 -14.25
C THR A 18 5.62 34.55 -12.85
N GLU A 19 5.73 35.36 -11.79
CA GLU A 19 5.51 34.93 -10.40
C GLU A 19 4.07 34.47 -10.16
N ILE A 20 3.08 35.14 -10.75
CA ILE A 20 1.67 34.73 -10.64
C ILE A 20 1.42 33.37 -11.33
N ARG A 21 2.03 33.13 -12.50
CA ARG A 21 1.92 31.83 -13.18
C ARG A 21 2.58 30.71 -12.39
N LYS A 22 3.74 30.97 -11.80
CA LYS A 22 4.45 30.01 -10.93
C LYS A 22 3.63 29.69 -9.68
N GLU A 23 3.06 30.70 -9.03
CA GLU A 23 2.19 30.53 -7.86
C GLU A 23 0.98 29.64 -8.20
N LYS A 24 0.24 29.96 -9.28
CA LYS A 24 -0.90 29.15 -9.73
C LYS A 24 -0.52 27.70 -10.04
N SER A 25 0.62 27.47 -10.67
CA SER A 25 1.13 26.12 -10.94
C SER A 25 1.46 25.37 -9.65
N ARG A 26 2.06 26.06 -8.67
CA ARG A 26 2.41 25.50 -7.37
C ARG A 26 1.17 25.12 -6.57
N ASP A 27 0.16 25.98 -6.53
CA ASP A 27 -1.12 25.70 -5.88
C ASP A 27 -1.86 24.54 -6.55
N ALA A 28 -1.88 24.50 -7.89
CA ALA A 28 -2.44 23.37 -8.63
C ALA A 28 -1.70 22.05 -8.35
N ALA A 29 -0.37 22.07 -8.26
CA ALA A 29 0.41 20.90 -7.87
C ALA A 29 0.15 20.46 -6.42
N ARG A 30 0.00 21.42 -5.49
CA ARG A 30 -0.36 21.13 -4.10
C ARG A 30 -1.74 20.49 -4.00
N CYS A 31 -2.74 21.08 -4.66
CA CYS A 31 -4.11 20.55 -4.71
C CYS A 31 -4.14 19.11 -5.25
N ARG A 32 -3.41 18.83 -6.33
CA ARG A 32 -3.26 17.46 -6.87
C ARG A 32 -2.67 16.49 -5.84
N ARG A 33 -1.57 16.86 -5.16
CA ARG A 33 -0.94 16.00 -4.14
C ARG A 33 -1.83 15.77 -2.92
N SER A 34 -2.56 16.79 -2.48
CA SER A 34 -3.51 16.67 -1.38
C SER A 34 -4.65 15.70 -1.73
N LYS A 35 -5.24 15.85 -2.92
CA LYS A 35 -6.31 14.96 -3.41
C LYS A 35 -5.82 13.53 -3.61
N GLU A 36 -4.63 13.34 -4.18
CA GLU A 36 -4.01 12.02 -4.33
C GLU A 36 -3.86 11.34 -2.97
N THR A 37 -3.30 12.05 -1.99
CA THR A 37 -3.09 11.52 -0.64
C THR A 37 -4.41 11.16 0.05
N GLU A 38 -5.44 12.00 -0.11
CA GLU A 38 -6.79 11.71 0.38
C GLU A 38 -7.34 10.40 -0.21
N VAL A 39 -7.25 10.22 -1.52
CA VAL A 39 -7.73 9.01 -2.20
C VAL A 39 -6.96 7.76 -1.75
N PHE A 40 -5.64 7.85 -1.56
CA PHE A 40 -4.84 6.74 -1.03
C PHE A 40 -5.31 6.31 0.36
N TYR A 41 -5.54 7.26 1.26
CA TYR A 41 -6.04 6.91 2.59
C TYR A 41 -7.47 6.39 2.53
N GLN A 42 -8.36 6.93 1.69
CA GLN A 42 -9.69 6.35 1.48
C GLN A 42 -9.61 4.89 1.06
N LEU A 43 -8.73 4.56 0.10
CA LEU A 43 -8.49 3.19 -0.33
C LEU A 43 -8.01 2.30 0.84
N ALA A 44 -7.05 2.77 1.63
CA ALA A 44 -6.56 2.02 2.80
C ALA A 44 -7.66 1.67 3.81
N HIS A 45 -8.67 2.54 3.97
CA HIS A 45 -9.80 2.31 4.87
C HIS A 45 -10.84 1.33 4.31
N THR A 46 -10.82 1.05 3.01
CA THR A 46 -11.70 0.05 2.38
C THR A 46 -11.14 -1.36 2.39
N LEU A 47 -9.85 -1.52 2.64
CA LEU A 47 -9.20 -2.83 2.74
C LEU A 47 -9.66 -3.57 4.00
N PRO A 48 -9.65 -4.93 4.00
CA PRO A 48 -10.12 -5.76 5.11
C PRO A 48 -9.12 -5.82 6.28
N PHE A 49 -8.62 -4.66 6.73
CA PHE A 49 -7.71 -4.55 7.86
C PHE A 49 -8.33 -3.71 8.97
N ALA A 50 -7.85 -3.91 10.20
CA ALA A 50 -8.27 -3.07 11.32
C ALA A 50 -7.95 -1.60 11.03
N ARG A 51 -8.89 -0.69 11.32
CA ARG A 51 -8.73 0.76 11.02
C ARG A 51 -7.46 1.37 11.61
N GLY A 52 -7.01 0.88 12.77
CA GLY A 52 -5.77 1.33 13.40
C GLY A 52 -4.51 1.01 12.58
N VAL A 53 -4.52 -0.10 11.85
CA VAL A 53 -3.42 -0.51 10.96
C VAL A 53 -3.46 0.32 9.67
N SER A 54 -4.63 0.42 9.02
CA SER A 54 -4.78 1.12 7.74
C SER A 54 -4.37 2.60 7.79
N ALA A 55 -4.52 3.26 8.94
CA ALA A 55 -4.16 4.67 9.11
C ALA A 55 -2.66 4.94 9.02
N HIS A 56 -1.81 3.95 9.33
CA HIS A 56 -0.35 4.10 9.40
C HIS A 56 0.37 3.55 8.17
N LEU A 57 -0.36 2.99 7.20
CA LEU A 57 0.23 2.46 5.98
C LEU A 57 0.80 3.59 5.10
N ASP A 58 1.97 3.34 4.53
CA ASP A 58 2.55 4.17 3.49
C ASP A 58 1.89 3.89 2.13
N LYS A 59 2.06 4.81 1.17
CA LYS A 59 1.40 4.72 -0.15
C LYS A 59 1.79 3.46 -0.93
N ALA A 60 3.04 3.00 -0.82
CA ALA A 60 3.49 1.83 -1.54
C ALA A 60 2.86 0.56 -0.95
N SER A 61 2.83 0.44 0.37
CA SER A 61 2.14 -0.70 1.02
C SER A 61 0.64 -0.71 0.75
N ILE A 62 -0.04 0.45 0.72
CA ILE A 62 -1.46 0.51 0.33
C ILE A 62 -1.66 -0.09 -1.07
N MET A 63 -0.79 0.24 -2.04
CA MET A 63 -0.86 -0.33 -3.39
C MET A 63 -0.60 -1.84 -3.38
N ARG A 64 0.47 -2.30 -2.72
CA ARG A 64 0.83 -3.72 -2.65
C ARG A 64 -0.32 -4.55 -2.07
N LEU A 65 -0.83 -4.14 -0.91
CA LEU A 65 -1.94 -4.83 -0.23
C LEU A 65 -3.21 -4.82 -1.08
N THR A 66 -3.51 -3.71 -1.77
CA THR A 66 -4.69 -3.63 -2.66
C THR A 66 -4.56 -4.59 -3.84
N ILE A 67 -3.39 -4.63 -4.50
CA ILE A 67 -3.15 -5.52 -5.63
C ILE A 67 -3.25 -6.98 -5.19
N SER A 68 -2.59 -7.34 -4.08
CA SER A 68 -2.64 -8.69 -3.54
C SER A 68 -4.05 -9.10 -3.14
N TYR A 69 -4.82 -8.21 -2.50
CA TYR A 69 -6.22 -8.45 -2.16
C TYR A 69 -7.07 -8.72 -3.41
N LEU A 70 -6.92 -7.91 -4.47
CA LEU A 70 -7.66 -8.10 -5.71
C LEU A 70 -7.26 -9.39 -6.44
N ARG A 71 -5.96 -9.75 -6.44
CA ARG A 71 -5.47 -11.02 -6.99
C ARG A 71 -6.06 -12.20 -6.24
N MET A 72 -5.99 -12.19 -4.91
CA MET A 72 -6.57 -13.24 -4.06
C MET A 72 -8.08 -13.37 -4.27
N HIS A 73 -8.81 -12.26 -4.28
CA HIS A 73 -10.25 -12.26 -4.53
C HIS A 73 -10.59 -12.77 -5.93
N LYS A 74 -9.76 -12.48 -6.95
CA LYS A 74 -9.92 -13.04 -8.29
C LYS A 74 -9.72 -14.55 -8.30
N LEU A 75 -8.72 -15.07 -7.60
CA LEU A 75 -8.47 -16.52 -7.47
C LEU A 75 -9.61 -17.24 -6.76
N LEU A 76 -10.10 -16.68 -5.66
CA LEU A 76 -11.25 -17.24 -4.94
C LEU A 76 -12.53 -17.20 -5.80
N ASN A 77 -12.68 -16.17 -6.64
CA ASN A 77 -13.86 -16.00 -7.49
C ASN A 77 -13.79 -16.68 -8.85
N SER A 78 -12.62 -17.15 -9.32
CA SER A 78 -12.47 -17.84 -10.61
C SER A 78 -13.07 -19.25 -10.63
N GLY A 79 -13.42 -19.80 -9.47
CA GLY A 79 -14.46 -20.82 -9.34
C GLY A 79 -14.01 -22.28 -9.46
N GLU A 80 -13.86 -22.91 -8.29
CA GLU A 80 -14.15 -24.34 -7.97
C GLU A 80 -14.60 -24.45 -6.49
N TRP A 81 -14.23 -23.48 -5.65
CA TRP A 81 -14.44 -23.47 -4.19
C TRP A 81 -15.72 -22.75 -3.71
N ARG A 82 -16.54 -22.19 -4.62
CA ARG A 82 -17.65 -21.27 -4.25
C ARG A 82 -18.77 -21.94 -3.43
N ASP A 83 -18.96 -23.25 -3.59
CA ASP A 83 -20.04 -23.99 -2.92
C ASP A 83 -19.67 -24.52 -1.52
N GLN A 84 -18.39 -24.48 -1.12
CA GLN A 84 -17.93 -25.10 0.14
C GLN A 84 -17.61 -24.09 1.26
N VAL A 85 -17.41 -22.80 0.93
CA VAL A 85 -16.95 -21.77 1.89
C VAL A 85 -18.05 -21.25 2.83
N LYS A 86 -19.32 -21.62 2.62
CA LYS A 86 -20.44 -21.12 3.46
C LYS A 86 -20.57 -21.80 4.84
N ALA A 87 -19.73 -22.79 5.18
CA ALA A 87 -19.99 -23.66 6.33
C ALA A 87 -19.05 -23.53 7.55
N GLU A 88 -17.89 -22.86 7.50
CA GLU A 88 -16.83 -23.12 8.51
C GLU A 88 -16.13 -21.90 9.15
N GLU A 89 -16.77 -20.73 9.27
CA GLU A 89 -16.16 -19.57 9.96
C GLU A 89 -15.72 -19.85 11.42
N GLN A 90 -16.33 -20.83 12.09
CA GLN A 90 -15.94 -21.21 13.46
C GLN A 90 -14.83 -22.27 13.54
N VAL A 91 -14.59 -23.03 12.46
CA VAL A 91 -13.62 -24.14 12.43
C VAL A 91 -12.24 -23.66 11.95
N ASP A 92 -12.21 -22.61 11.11
CA ASP A 92 -10.99 -21.99 10.57
C ASP A 92 -9.95 -21.60 11.62
N SER A 93 -10.40 -21.09 12.77
CA SER A 93 -9.47 -20.70 13.83
C SER A 93 -8.76 -21.89 14.50
N TYR A 94 -9.33 -23.08 14.44
CA TYR A 94 -8.71 -24.30 14.98
C TYR A 94 -7.73 -24.91 13.99
N TYR A 95 -8.00 -24.86 12.68
CA TYR A 95 -7.06 -25.32 11.66
C TYR A 95 -5.73 -24.57 11.72
N LEU A 96 -5.77 -23.23 11.83
CA LEU A 96 -4.55 -22.42 11.97
C LEU A 96 -3.82 -22.66 13.31
N LYS A 97 -4.52 -23.06 14.37
CA LYS A 97 -3.91 -23.41 15.66
C LYS A 97 -3.31 -24.81 15.68
N ALA A 98 -3.87 -25.73 14.89
CA ALA A 98 -3.36 -27.09 14.74
C ALA A 98 -2.16 -27.16 13.78
N LEU A 99 -2.04 -26.19 12.87
CA LEU A 99 -0.92 -26.06 11.94
C LEU A 99 0.35 -25.62 12.68
N ASP A 100 1.41 -26.43 12.63
CA ASP A 100 2.76 -26.03 13.06
C ASP A 100 3.49 -25.31 11.93
N GLY A 101 2.95 -24.17 11.52
CA GLY A 101 3.42 -23.40 10.37
C GLY A 101 2.43 -22.31 9.98
N PHE A 102 2.62 -21.73 8.80
CA PHE A 102 1.75 -20.69 8.26
C PHE A 102 1.34 -21.03 6.83
N LEU A 103 0.21 -20.45 6.39
CA LEU A 103 -0.26 -20.57 5.02
C LEU A 103 0.33 -19.43 4.19
N MET A 104 0.77 -19.76 2.98
CA MET A 104 1.27 -18.80 2.00
C MET A 104 0.69 -19.12 0.63
N VAL A 105 0.31 -18.09 -0.12
CA VAL A 105 -0.13 -18.21 -1.51
C VAL A 105 0.78 -17.33 -2.35
N LEU A 106 1.39 -17.94 -3.36
CA LEU A 106 2.30 -17.31 -4.31
C LEU A 106 1.66 -17.23 -5.69
N THR A 107 2.09 -16.27 -6.51
CA THR A 107 1.87 -16.32 -7.96
C THR A 107 2.96 -17.16 -8.64
N GLU A 108 2.78 -17.43 -9.93
CA GLU A 108 3.80 -18.09 -10.78
C GLU A 108 5.12 -17.30 -10.80
N GLU A 109 5.06 -15.98 -10.63
CA GLU A 109 6.26 -15.13 -10.55
C GLU A 109 6.89 -15.09 -9.14
N GLY A 110 6.30 -15.79 -8.17
CA GLY A 110 6.77 -15.81 -6.78
C GLY A 110 6.30 -14.62 -5.92
N ASP A 111 5.31 -13.84 -6.37
CA ASP A 111 4.74 -12.76 -5.55
C ASP A 111 3.86 -13.33 -4.43
N MET A 112 4.12 -12.95 -3.18
CA MET A 112 3.29 -13.34 -2.02
C MET A 112 1.96 -12.58 -2.03
N ILE A 113 0.88 -13.24 -2.47
CA ILE A 113 -0.46 -12.62 -2.55
C ILE A 113 -1.31 -12.81 -1.30
N TYR A 114 -1.02 -13.84 -0.50
CA TYR A 114 -1.66 -14.05 0.79
C TYR A 114 -0.73 -14.79 1.76
N LEU A 115 -0.80 -14.43 3.03
CA LEU A 115 -0.12 -15.07 4.15
C LEU A 115 -1.08 -15.16 5.33
N SER A 116 -1.02 -16.19 6.17
CA SER A 116 -1.82 -16.23 7.41
C SER A 116 -1.24 -15.33 8.50
N GLU A 117 -2.09 -14.87 9.42
CA GLU A 117 -1.68 -13.92 10.48
C GLU A 117 -0.61 -14.47 11.43
N ASN A 118 -0.50 -15.79 11.57
CA ASN A 118 0.49 -16.45 12.44
C ASN A 118 1.91 -16.47 11.86
N VAL A 119 2.15 -16.00 10.64
CA VAL A 119 3.50 -15.90 10.03
C VAL A 119 4.50 -15.17 10.92
N ASN A 120 4.03 -14.17 11.68
CA ASN A 120 4.88 -13.40 12.60
C ASN A 120 5.50 -14.25 13.71
N LYS A 121 4.89 -15.37 14.09
CA LYS A 121 5.42 -16.29 15.10
C LYS A 121 6.58 -17.14 14.56
N HIS A 122 6.61 -17.36 13.25
CA HIS A 122 7.60 -18.20 12.60
C HIS A 122 8.76 -17.38 12.00
N LEU A 123 8.46 -16.31 11.27
CA LEU A 123 9.46 -15.50 10.57
C LEU A 123 9.85 -14.22 11.33
N GLY A 124 9.09 -13.81 12.36
CA GLY A 124 9.29 -12.55 13.06
C GLY A 124 8.85 -11.30 12.29
N LEU A 125 8.35 -11.45 11.06
CA LEU A 125 7.85 -10.38 10.20
C LEU A 125 6.33 -10.36 10.17
N SER A 126 5.75 -9.17 10.05
CA SER A 126 4.30 -9.04 9.97
C SER A 126 3.78 -9.43 8.57
N GLN A 127 2.55 -9.96 8.53
CA GLN A 127 1.84 -10.27 7.29
C GLN A 127 1.81 -9.07 6.32
N LEU A 128 1.62 -7.85 6.84
CA LEU A 128 1.52 -6.61 6.06
C LEU A 128 2.85 -6.18 5.42
N GLU A 129 3.98 -6.52 6.05
CA GLU A 129 5.30 -6.23 5.51
C GLU A 129 5.59 -7.14 4.31
N LEU A 130 5.17 -8.40 4.40
CA LEU A 130 5.46 -9.47 3.44
C LEU A 130 4.53 -9.45 2.21
N ILE A 131 3.23 -9.19 2.39
CA ILE A 131 2.28 -9.26 1.27
C ILE A 131 2.68 -8.31 0.12
N GLY A 132 2.67 -8.84 -1.09
CA GLY A 132 2.95 -8.13 -2.33
C GLY A 132 4.44 -7.96 -2.63
N HIS A 133 5.32 -8.59 -1.85
CA HIS A 133 6.74 -8.76 -2.21
C HIS A 133 6.99 -10.12 -2.82
N SER A 134 8.13 -10.25 -3.51
CA SER A 134 8.59 -11.53 -4.00
C SER A 134 9.08 -12.40 -2.84
N VAL A 135 8.74 -13.68 -2.86
CA VAL A 135 9.22 -14.65 -1.86
C VAL A 135 10.75 -14.76 -1.88
N PHE A 136 11.37 -14.56 -3.06
CA PHE A 136 12.81 -14.65 -3.26
C PHE A 136 13.59 -13.58 -2.48
N ASP A 137 12.96 -12.45 -2.12
CA ASP A 137 13.59 -11.42 -1.27
C ASP A 137 13.83 -11.91 0.17
N PHE A 138 13.15 -12.97 0.59
CA PHE A 138 13.17 -13.48 1.96
C PHE A 138 13.82 -14.86 2.10
N ILE A 139 14.08 -15.54 0.99
CA ILE A 139 14.70 -16.87 0.94
C ILE A 139 16.19 -16.73 0.68
N HIS A 140 16.98 -17.65 1.25
CA HIS A 140 18.41 -17.69 1.06
C HIS A 140 18.77 -17.99 -0.41
N PRO A 141 19.78 -17.32 -1.01
CA PRO A 141 20.09 -17.47 -2.44
C PRO A 141 20.36 -18.90 -2.91
N CYS A 142 20.93 -19.75 -2.05
CA CYS A 142 21.18 -21.17 -2.39
C CYS A 142 19.90 -22.00 -2.54
N ASP A 143 18.78 -21.54 -1.99
CA ASP A 143 17.52 -22.27 -1.96
C ASP A 143 16.54 -21.70 -3.02
N GLN A 144 16.94 -20.67 -3.76
CA GLN A 144 16.10 -20.03 -4.77
C GLN A 144 15.95 -20.88 -6.04
N GLU A 145 16.98 -21.63 -6.44
CA GLU A 145 16.94 -22.49 -7.62
C GLU A 145 15.93 -23.63 -7.45
N GLU A 146 15.85 -24.21 -6.25
CA GLU A 146 14.90 -25.29 -5.93
C GLU A 146 13.44 -24.83 -6.10
N LEU A 147 13.12 -23.61 -5.69
CA LEU A 147 11.77 -23.06 -5.79
C LEU A 147 11.37 -22.61 -7.19
N GLN A 148 12.34 -22.35 -8.07
CA GLN A 148 12.06 -22.00 -9.48
C GLN A 148 11.83 -23.24 -10.34
N ASP A 149 12.43 -24.36 -9.99
CA ASP A 149 12.31 -25.62 -10.73
C ASP A 149 10.98 -26.36 -10.47
N GLU A 150 10.28 -26.03 -9.37
CA GLU A 150 9.01 -26.67 -8.98
C GLU A 150 7.73 -25.91 -9.44
N GLY A 151 7.88 -24.78 -10.14
CA GLY A 151 6.78 -23.89 -10.58
C GLY A 151 6.24 -24.11 -11.99
#